data_AF-A0A3D2V4X6-F1
#
_entry.id   AF-A0A3D2V4X6-F1
#
_cell.length_a   1.000
_cell.length_b   1.000
_cell.length_c   1.000
_cell.angle_alpha   90.00
_cell.angle_beta   90.00
_cell.angle_gamma   90.00
#
_symmetry.space_group_name_H-M   'P 1'
#
loop_
_entity.id
_entity.type
_entity.pdbx_description
1 polymer ?
#
loop_
_entity_poly.entity_id
_entity_poly.type
_entity_poly.pdbx_seq_one_letter_code
_entity_poly.pdbx_strand_id
1 'polypeptide(L)'
;ATPLADARTLIRRATYDLTGLPATPDAIDAFVTAYAKNGKRAYDTLIDSLLDSDHYGERWGRHWLDLVRYADTAGDAADFPVPEAYKYRNYVIDSFNNDKPYDQFVREQIAGDLLPSKNDEQRWEQTIGTGYIAISRRIGVSPQNLTHITIEDTIGNLGKTFLGLTLGCARCHDHKFDPIPTTDYYALYGIFDSTLYPHAGAEHKPWRQDFVYRVGNEEADKILADKRAELEIWNKKERVKMEEYRDFQRKKITEPGKTREAAWAAVLAMREARRPIAESMPELERCYGVQDDVPHDVHVQRGGDPNQRSRGQLVRRG
;
A
#
# COMPACT_ATOMS: atom_id res chain seq x y z
N ALA A 1 15.30 -10.45 -43.88
CA ALA A 1 14.01 -10.45 -43.15
C ALA A 1 14.01 -11.65 -42.22
N THR A 2 13.59 -11.48 -40.96
CA THR A 2 13.45 -12.59 -40.02
C THR A 2 12.23 -13.44 -40.42
N PRO A 3 12.32 -14.78 -40.52
CA PRO A 3 11.19 -15.61 -40.88
C PRO A 3 10.08 -15.53 -39.82
N LEU A 4 8.82 -15.61 -40.26
CA LEU A 4 7.67 -15.68 -39.36
C LEU A 4 7.72 -16.98 -38.54
N ALA A 5 7.27 -16.89 -37.28
CA ALA A 5 7.17 -18.05 -36.41
C ALA A 5 6.07 -19.02 -36.89
N ASP A 6 6.26 -20.32 -36.65
CA ASP A 6 5.23 -21.33 -36.92
C ASP A 6 4.06 -21.23 -35.94
N ALA A 7 2.94 -21.89 -36.27
CA ALA A 7 1.72 -21.84 -35.48
C ALA A 7 1.92 -22.31 -34.02
N ARG A 8 2.70 -23.39 -33.80
CA ARG A 8 2.97 -23.90 -32.44
C ARG A 8 3.76 -22.90 -31.60
N THR A 9 4.71 -22.21 -32.21
CA THR A 9 5.51 -21.15 -31.60
C THR A 9 4.65 -19.93 -31.29
N LEU A 10 3.75 -19.53 -32.20
CA LEU A 10 2.86 -18.40 -32.03
C LEU A 10 1.90 -18.57 -30.85
N ILE A 11 1.17 -19.69 -30.78
CA ILE A 11 0.25 -19.94 -29.66
C ILE A 11 0.98 -20.01 -28.33
N ARG A 12 2.13 -20.71 -28.27
CA ARG A 12 2.93 -20.80 -27.05
C ARG A 12 3.35 -19.41 -26.56
N ARG A 13 3.85 -18.54 -27.45
CA ARG A 13 4.24 -17.17 -27.06
C ARG A 13 3.05 -16.36 -26.59
N ALA A 14 1.97 -16.34 -27.37
CA ALA A 14 0.77 -15.58 -27.03
C ALA A 14 0.19 -15.97 -25.66
N THR A 15 0.08 -17.27 -25.34
CA THR A 15 -0.47 -17.68 -24.03
C THR A 15 0.46 -17.31 -22.88
N TYR A 16 1.78 -17.55 -22.99
CA TYR A 16 2.70 -17.16 -21.93
C TYR A 16 2.80 -15.64 -21.74
N ASP A 17 2.74 -14.87 -22.83
CA ASP A 17 2.85 -13.42 -22.77
C ASP A 17 1.59 -12.80 -22.17
N LEU A 18 0.40 -13.25 -22.59
CA LEU A 18 -0.88 -12.66 -22.17
C LEU A 18 -1.43 -13.22 -20.86
N THR A 19 -1.34 -14.52 -20.62
CA THR A 19 -1.94 -15.17 -19.43
C THR A 19 -0.90 -15.76 -18.49
N GLY A 20 0.38 -15.82 -18.89
CA GLY A 20 1.43 -16.46 -18.08
C GLY A 20 1.36 -17.99 -18.04
N LEU A 21 0.39 -18.60 -18.73
CA LEU A 21 0.11 -20.02 -18.68
C LEU A 21 0.34 -20.69 -20.05
N PRO A 22 0.70 -21.99 -20.08
CA PRO A 22 0.76 -22.74 -21.32
C PRO A 22 -0.64 -23.03 -21.87
N ALA A 23 -0.81 -23.00 -23.19
CA ALA A 23 -1.97 -23.58 -23.85
C ALA A 23 -2.07 -25.10 -23.58
N THR A 24 -3.30 -25.62 -23.52
CA THR A 24 -3.54 -27.07 -23.44
C THR A 24 -3.19 -27.76 -24.77
N PRO A 25 -2.87 -29.06 -24.78
CA PRO A 25 -2.62 -29.80 -26.02
C PRO A 25 -3.77 -29.67 -27.04
N ASP A 26 -5.02 -29.78 -26.58
CA ASP A 26 -6.20 -29.66 -27.45
C ASP A 26 -6.33 -28.25 -28.06
N ALA A 27 -6.06 -27.21 -27.27
CA ALA A 27 -6.06 -25.83 -27.77
C ALA A 27 -4.96 -25.60 -28.81
N ILE A 28 -3.78 -26.22 -28.63
CA ILE A 28 -2.68 -26.16 -29.60
C ILE A 28 -3.09 -26.82 -30.91
N ASP A 29 -3.65 -28.03 -30.88
CA ASP A 29 -4.00 -28.76 -32.10
C ASP A 29 -5.18 -28.08 -32.83
N ALA A 30 -6.16 -27.54 -32.09
CA ALA A 30 -7.24 -26.73 -32.64
C ALA A 30 -6.71 -25.45 -33.32
N PHE A 31 -5.81 -24.72 -32.66
CA PHE A 31 -5.20 -23.52 -33.22
C PHE A 31 -4.37 -23.82 -34.47
N VAL A 32 -3.52 -24.85 -34.45
CA VAL A 32 -2.70 -25.24 -35.60
C VAL A 32 -3.57 -25.58 -36.81
N THR A 33 -4.67 -26.31 -36.58
CA THR A 33 -5.64 -26.66 -37.63
C THR A 33 -6.35 -25.43 -38.18
N ALA A 34 -6.77 -24.49 -37.32
CA ALA A 34 -7.40 -23.25 -37.74
C ALA A 34 -6.42 -22.33 -38.50
N TYR A 35 -5.19 -22.22 -38.00
CA TYR A 35 -4.14 -21.39 -38.57
C TYR A 35 -3.73 -21.84 -39.97
N ALA A 36 -3.69 -23.16 -40.23
CA ALA A 36 -3.44 -23.71 -41.56
C ALA A 36 -4.52 -23.31 -42.59
N LYS A 37 -5.76 -23.04 -42.15
CA LYS A 37 -6.86 -22.59 -43.02
C LYS A 37 -6.83 -21.08 -43.25
N ASN A 38 -6.63 -20.30 -42.18
CA ASN A 38 -6.54 -18.84 -42.23
C ASN A 38 -5.75 -18.32 -41.02
N GLY A 39 -4.44 -18.18 -41.19
CA GLY A 39 -3.52 -17.83 -40.10
C GLY A 39 -3.86 -16.51 -39.41
N LYS A 40 -4.22 -15.47 -40.18
CA LYS A 40 -4.58 -14.16 -39.61
C LYS A 40 -5.81 -14.27 -38.71
N ARG A 41 -6.91 -14.83 -39.23
CA ARG A 41 -8.16 -14.93 -38.47
C ARG A 41 -8.00 -15.82 -37.23
N ALA A 42 -7.29 -16.94 -37.35
CA ALA A 42 -7.04 -17.83 -36.23
C ALA A 42 -6.22 -17.14 -35.13
N TYR A 43 -5.23 -16.33 -35.51
CA TYR A 43 -4.42 -15.58 -34.55
C TYR A 43 -5.21 -14.45 -33.89
N ASP A 44 -5.98 -13.65 -34.66
CA ASP A 44 -6.86 -12.62 -34.09
C ASP A 44 -7.82 -13.24 -33.05
N THR A 45 -8.49 -14.33 -33.40
CA THR A 45 -9.41 -15.04 -32.47
C THR A 45 -8.69 -15.60 -31.23
N LEU A 46 -7.46 -16.09 -31.37
CA LEU A 46 -6.66 -16.53 -30.23
C LEU A 46 -6.39 -15.35 -29.28
N ILE A 47 -5.95 -14.21 -29.82
CA ILE A 47 -5.63 -13.03 -29.01
C ILE A 47 -6.88 -12.53 -28.27
N ASP A 48 -8.01 -12.38 -28.96
CA ASP A 48 -9.27 -11.97 -28.32
C ASP A 48 -9.63 -12.90 -27.15
N SER A 49 -9.53 -14.22 -27.35
CA SER A 49 -9.83 -15.20 -26.29
C SER A 49 -8.87 -15.14 -25.09
N LEU A 50 -7.62 -14.72 -25.31
CA LEU A 50 -6.62 -14.60 -24.25
C LEU A 50 -6.78 -13.28 -23.49
N LEU A 51 -7.18 -12.20 -24.16
CA LEU A 51 -7.50 -10.92 -23.53
C LEU A 51 -8.78 -11.01 -22.70
N ASP A 52 -9.77 -11.78 -23.15
CA ASP A 52 -11.03 -12.03 -22.43
C ASP A 52 -10.89 -13.01 -21.25
N SER A 53 -9.69 -13.58 -21.02
CA SER A 53 -9.45 -14.54 -19.94
C SER A 53 -9.15 -13.84 -18.61
N ASP A 54 -9.72 -14.31 -17.50
CA ASP A 54 -9.40 -13.80 -16.15
C ASP A 54 -7.89 -13.84 -15.82
N HIS A 55 -7.15 -14.78 -16.43
CA HIS A 55 -5.70 -14.90 -16.27
C HIS A 55 -4.91 -13.75 -16.91
N TYR A 56 -5.52 -12.97 -17.81
CA TYR A 56 -4.90 -11.78 -18.38
C TYR A 56 -4.60 -10.74 -17.29
N GLY A 57 -5.60 -10.40 -16.47
CA GLY A 57 -5.46 -9.48 -15.35
C GLY A 57 -4.54 -10.00 -14.26
N GLU A 58 -4.50 -11.30 -14.00
CA GLU A 58 -3.52 -11.90 -13.09
C GLU A 58 -2.08 -11.71 -13.60
N ARG A 59 -1.86 -11.94 -14.90
CA ARG A 59 -0.55 -11.82 -15.53
C ARG A 59 -0.06 -10.37 -15.59
N TRP A 60 -0.90 -9.47 -16.11
CA TRP A 60 -0.54 -8.05 -16.28
C TRP A 60 -0.60 -7.27 -14.98
N GLY A 61 -1.55 -7.61 -14.10
CA GLY A 61 -1.62 -7.09 -12.75
C GLY A 61 -0.34 -7.37 -11.96
N ARG A 62 0.28 -8.55 -12.11
CA ARG A 62 1.57 -8.84 -11.47
C ARG A 62 2.67 -7.84 -11.88
N HIS A 63 2.74 -7.46 -13.16
CA HIS A 63 3.72 -6.46 -13.62
C HIS A 63 3.47 -5.09 -13.00
N TRP A 64 2.21 -4.69 -12.84
CA TRP A 64 1.85 -3.47 -12.13
C TRP A 64 2.22 -3.55 -10.64
N LEU A 65 1.91 -4.67 -9.99
CA LEU A 65 2.16 -4.90 -8.57
C LEU A 65 3.67 -4.92 -8.26
N ASP A 66 4.50 -5.46 -9.15
CA ASP A 66 5.96 -5.37 -9.07
C ASP A 66 6.43 -3.88 -9.11
N LEU A 67 5.85 -3.07 -10.00
CA LEU A 67 6.21 -1.66 -10.19
C LEU A 67 5.87 -0.80 -8.97
N VAL A 68 4.71 -1.04 -8.34
CA VAL A 68 4.26 -0.29 -7.16
C VAL A 68 4.80 -0.87 -5.84
N ARG A 69 5.55 -1.99 -5.92
CA ARG A 69 6.18 -2.71 -4.80
C ARG A 69 5.15 -3.28 -3.83
N TYR A 70 4.12 -3.90 -4.37
CA TYR A 70 3.13 -4.61 -3.59
C TYR A 70 3.77 -5.71 -2.73
N ALA A 71 3.31 -5.83 -1.49
CA ALA A 71 3.58 -6.95 -0.61
C ALA A 71 2.35 -7.20 0.29
N ASP A 72 2.18 -8.45 0.74
CA ASP A 72 1.18 -8.80 1.76
C ASP A 72 1.62 -8.39 3.19
N THR A 73 2.69 -7.62 3.30
CA THR A 73 3.30 -7.16 4.55
C THR A 73 3.71 -5.68 4.46
N ALA A 74 3.97 -5.04 5.60
CA ALA A 74 4.46 -3.66 5.66
C ALA A 74 5.96 -3.52 5.31
N GLY A 75 6.67 -4.66 5.14
CA GLY A 75 8.08 -4.71 4.79
C GLY A 75 9.04 -4.28 5.91
N ASP A 76 10.33 -4.31 5.57
CA ASP A 76 11.47 -3.81 6.36
C ASP A 76 11.63 -4.50 7.74
N ALA A 77 12.07 -3.78 8.78
CA ALA A 77 12.64 -4.32 10.01
C ALA A 77 11.79 -5.33 10.79
N ALA A 78 10.46 -5.22 10.77
CA ALA A 78 9.58 -6.11 11.53
C ALA A 78 8.50 -6.81 10.69
N ASP A 79 8.52 -6.58 9.38
CA ASP A 79 7.71 -7.24 8.34
C ASP A 79 6.29 -7.66 8.77
N PHE A 80 5.51 -6.70 9.28
CA PHE A 80 4.18 -6.98 9.82
C PHE A 80 3.20 -7.39 8.71
N PRO A 81 2.45 -8.49 8.87
CA PRO A 81 1.43 -8.89 7.91
C PRO A 81 0.34 -7.83 7.74
N VAL A 82 -0.12 -7.66 6.49
CA VAL A 82 -1.25 -6.80 6.11
C VAL A 82 -2.33 -7.67 5.46
N PRO A 83 -3.21 -8.31 6.25
CA PRO A 83 -4.24 -9.21 5.72
C PRO A 83 -5.19 -8.58 4.71
N GLU A 84 -5.26 -7.25 4.63
CA GLU A 84 -6.14 -6.50 3.73
C GLU A 84 -5.44 -6.03 2.45
N ALA A 85 -4.11 -6.22 2.32
CA ALA A 85 -3.36 -5.81 1.14
C ALA A 85 -3.90 -6.46 -0.14
N TYR A 86 -4.37 -7.72 -0.06
CA TYR A 86 -4.91 -8.43 -1.21
C TYR A 86 -6.08 -7.72 -1.88
N LYS A 87 -6.80 -6.84 -1.17
CA LYS A 87 -7.89 -6.07 -1.77
C LYS A 87 -7.38 -5.14 -2.86
N TYR A 88 -6.24 -4.49 -2.62
CA TYR A 88 -5.58 -3.66 -3.63
C TYR A 88 -5.01 -4.51 -4.78
N ARG A 89 -4.43 -5.69 -4.48
CA ARG A 89 -4.03 -6.65 -5.53
C ARG A 89 -5.19 -7.02 -6.44
N ASN A 90 -6.32 -7.41 -5.85
CA ASN A 90 -7.50 -7.80 -6.59
C ASN A 90 -8.06 -6.61 -7.38
N TYR A 91 -8.13 -5.42 -6.79
CA TYR A 91 -8.50 -4.19 -7.51
C TYR A 91 -7.65 -3.97 -8.78
N VAL A 92 -6.33 -4.21 -8.71
CA VAL A 92 -5.45 -4.10 -9.89
C VAL A 92 -5.80 -5.16 -10.93
N ILE A 93 -5.93 -6.42 -10.52
CA ILE A 93 -6.30 -7.54 -11.42
C ILE A 93 -7.65 -7.25 -12.11
N ASP A 94 -8.65 -6.86 -11.33
CA ASP A 94 -10.00 -6.54 -11.80
C ASP A 94 -9.98 -5.32 -12.72
N SER A 95 -9.11 -4.33 -12.47
CA SER A 95 -8.96 -3.17 -13.35
C SER A 95 -8.42 -3.55 -14.73
N PHE A 96 -7.52 -4.54 -14.83
CA PHE A 96 -7.06 -5.06 -16.12
C PHE A 96 -8.13 -5.90 -16.82
N ASN A 97 -8.79 -6.82 -16.09
CA ASN A 97 -9.80 -7.71 -16.68
C ASN A 97 -11.04 -6.95 -17.18
N ASN A 98 -11.41 -5.86 -16.50
CA ASN A 98 -12.56 -5.04 -16.89
C ASN A 98 -12.21 -3.89 -17.85
N ASP A 99 -10.99 -3.85 -18.39
CA ASP A 99 -10.49 -2.79 -19.28
C ASP A 99 -10.75 -1.38 -18.70
N LYS A 100 -10.42 -1.18 -17.42
CA LYS A 100 -10.62 0.11 -16.75
C LYS A 100 -9.83 1.20 -17.48
N PRO A 101 -10.46 2.34 -17.84
CA PRO A 101 -9.76 3.45 -18.46
C PRO A 101 -8.54 3.85 -17.64
N TYR A 102 -7.39 3.95 -18.30
CA TYR A 102 -6.12 4.22 -17.64
C TYR A 102 -6.14 5.50 -16.79
N ASP A 103 -6.81 6.57 -17.26
CA ASP A 103 -6.94 7.81 -16.51
C ASP A 103 -7.72 7.62 -15.21
N GLN A 104 -8.77 6.79 -15.22
CA GLN A 104 -9.52 6.45 -14.03
C GLN A 104 -8.70 5.58 -13.07
N PHE A 105 -7.98 4.58 -13.59
CA PHE A 105 -7.10 3.73 -12.79
C PHE A 105 -5.99 4.53 -12.08
N VAL A 106 -5.42 5.54 -12.74
CA VAL A 106 -4.44 6.46 -12.14
C VAL A 106 -5.10 7.33 -11.07
N ARG A 107 -6.24 7.95 -11.35
CA ARG A 107 -6.94 8.83 -10.40
C ARG A 107 -7.36 8.11 -9.13
N GLU A 108 -7.89 6.90 -9.24
CA GLU A 108 -8.31 6.08 -8.10
C GLU A 108 -7.13 5.71 -7.19
N GLN A 109 -5.95 5.45 -7.76
CA GLN A 109 -4.76 5.14 -6.97
C GLN A 109 -4.19 6.34 -6.21
N ILE A 110 -4.35 7.55 -6.76
CA ILE A 110 -3.80 8.77 -6.17
C ILE A 110 -4.79 9.46 -5.22
N ALA A 111 -6.09 9.42 -5.53
CA ALA A 111 -7.10 10.24 -4.86
C ALA A 111 -8.47 9.55 -4.76
N GLY A 112 -8.52 8.21 -4.79
CA GLY A 112 -9.77 7.45 -4.81
C GLY A 112 -10.70 7.70 -3.62
N ASP A 113 -10.17 8.08 -2.46
CA ASP A 113 -10.93 8.50 -1.29
C ASP A 113 -11.64 9.86 -1.47
N LEU A 114 -11.13 10.70 -2.38
CA LEU A 114 -11.65 12.04 -2.69
C LEU A 114 -12.53 12.09 -3.93
N LEU A 115 -12.59 11.01 -4.71
CA LEU A 115 -13.39 10.98 -5.94
C LEU A 115 -14.89 10.95 -5.64
N PRO A 116 -15.71 11.62 -6.48
CA PRO A 116 -17.15 11.41 -6.42
C PRO A 116 -17.50 9.99 -6.86
N SER A 117 -18.46 9.39 -6.15
CA SER A 117 -18.98 8.06 -6.44
C SER A 117 -20.49 8.10 -6.69
N LYS A 118 -20.98 7.20 -7.55
CA LYS A 118 -22.41 7.04 -7.86
C LYS A 118 -23.15 6.21 -6.82
N ASN A 119 -22.42 5.31 -6.15
CA ASN A 119 -22.94 4.40 -5.13
C ASN A 119 -21.79 3.96 -4.19
N ASP A 120 -22.15 3.23 -3.14
CA ASP A 120 -21.18 2.80 -2.11
C ASP A 120 -20.19 1.75 -2.61
N GLU A 121 -20.57 0.93 -3.60
CA GLU A 121 -19.68 -0.06 -4.21
C GLU A 121 -18.56 0.62 -4.99
N GLN A 122 -18.89 1.62 -5.81
CA GLN A 122 -17.91 2.42 -6.51
C GLN A 122 -17.03 3.22 -5.53
N ARG A 123 -17.62 3.82 -4.49
CA ARG A 123 -16.84 4.49 -3.43
C ARG A 123 -15.81 3.54 -2.84
N TRP A 124 -16.25 2.31 -2.53
CA TRP A 124 -15.41 1.31 -1.91
C TRP A 124 -14.27 0.87 -2.83
N GLU A 125 -14.57 0.60 -4.09
CA GLU A 125 -13.57 0.27 -5.11
C GLU A 125 -12.52 1.39 -5.27
N GLN A 126 -12.96 2.65 -5.40
CA GLN A 126 -12.08 3.82 -5.48
C GLN A 126 -11.20 3.93 -4.23
N THR A 127 -11.77 3.70 -3.04
CA THR A 127 -11.04 3.72 -1.77
C THR A 127 -9.98 2.61 -1.71
N ILE A 128 -10.28 1.40 -2.18
CA ILE A 128 -9.31 0.31 -2.27
C ILE A 128 -8.15 0.68 -3.21
N GLY A 129 -8.42 1.43 -4.29
CA GLY A 129 -7.41 1.94 -5.21
C GLY A 129 -6.30 2.72 -4.52
N THR A 130 -6.63 3.49 -3.48
CA THR A 130 -5.64 4.23 -2.65
C THR A 130 -4.65 3.33 -1.90
N GLY A 131 -4.85 2.01 -1.95
CA GLY A 131 -3.88 1.02 -1.49
C GLY A 131 -2.49 1.21 -2.11
N TYR A 132 -2.41 1.79 -3.31
CA TYR A 132 -1.16 2.26 -3.92
C TYR A 132 -0.33 3.16 -3.00
N ILE A 133 -0.96 4.17 -2.39
CA ILE A 133 -0.28 5.08 -1.46
C ILE A 133 0.00 4.35 -0.14
N ALA A 134 -0.97 3.57 0.35
CA ALA A 134 -0.87 2.89 1.64
C ALA A 134 0.34 1.93 1.73
N ILE A 135 0.67 1.22 0.64
CA ILE A 135 1.81 0.29 0.55
C ILE A 135 3.18 0.98 0.46
N SER A 136 3.24 2.31 0.55
CA SER A 136 4.52 3.01 0.66
C SER A 136 5.37 2.41 1.78
N ARG A 137 6.68 2.36 1.57
CA ARG A 137 7.60 1.66 2.48
C ARG A 137 7.58 2.26 3.89
N ARG A 138 7.63 1.42 4.93
CA ARG A 138 7.80 1.83 6.35
C ARG A 138 9.13 1.34 6.87
N ILE A 139 10.05 2.26 7.18
CA ILE A 139 11.43 1.91 7.59
C ILE A 139 11.58 1.90 9.11
N GLY A 140 12.33 0.92 9.62
CA GLY A 140 12.81 0.88 11.01
C GLY A 140 11.80 0.36 12.03
N VAL A 141 12.21 0.38 13.30
CA VAL A 141 11.45 -0.21 14.43
C VAL A 141 10.31 0.69 14.95
N SER A 142 10.29 1.95 14.51
CA SER A 142 9.29 2.97 14.87
C SER A 142 9.00 3.89 13.68
N PRO A 143 8.42 3.35 12.59
CA PRO A 143 8.21 4.11 11.36
C PRO A 143 7.25 5.30 11.53
N GLN A 144 6.46 5.32 12.61
CA GLN A 144 5.58 6.45 12.97
C GLN A 144 6.37 7.73 13.29
N ASN A 145 7.64 7.61 13.68
CA ASN A 145 8.52 8.75 13.89
C ASN A 145 9.29 9.14 12.61
N LEU A 146 9.04 8.44 11.50
CA LEU A 146 9.77 8.55 10.24
C LEU A 146 8.81 8.77 9.07
N THR A 147 7.65 9.40 9.30
CA THR A 147 6.64 9.67 8.26
C THR A 147 7.22 10.40 7.03
N HIS A 148 8.20 11.28 7.22
CA HIS A 148 8.92 11.93 6.12
C HIS A 148 9.62 10.96 5.15
N ILE A 149 10.03 9.78 5.62
CA ILE A 149 10.62 8.72 4.80
C ILE A 149 9.54 7.95 4.04
N THR A 150 8.39 7.69 4.70
CA THR A 150 7.20 7.16 4.01
C THR A 150 6.81 8.04 2.84
N ILE A 151 6.69 9.35 3.07
CA ILE A 151 6.30 10.33 2.05
C ILE A 151 7.33 10.40 0.93
N GLU A 152 8.63 10.34 1.26
CA GLU A 152 9.68 10.26 0.25
C GLU A 152 9.55 9.01 -0.63
N ASP A 153 9.26 7.85 -0.06
CA ASP A 153 9.00 6.63 -0.83
C ASP A 153 7.75 6.76 -1.71
N THR A 154 6.68 7.41 -1.21
CA THR A 154 5.46 7.70 -1.98
C THR A 154 5.79 8.58 -3.19
N ILE A 155 6.42 9.74 -2.98
CA ILE A 155 6.78 10.68 -4.06
C ILE A 155 7.75 10.03 -5.05
N GLY A 156 8.74 9.29 -4.53
CA GLY A 156 9.74 8.61 -5.34
C GLY A 156 9.15 7.53 -6.24
N ASN A 157 8.12 6.80 -5.78
CA ASN A 157 7.40 5.84 -6.62
C ASN A 157 6.48 6.53 -7.61
N LEU A 158 5.71 7.52 -7.15
CA LEU A 158 4.76 8.26 -7.99
C LEU A 158 5.46 8.82 -9.22
N GLY A 159 6.62 9.44 -9.01
CA GLY A 159 7.45 9.95 -10.10
C GLY A 159 7.85 8.88 -11.11
N LYS A 160 8.34 7.72 -10.64
CA LYS A 160 8.82 6.64 -11.53
C LYS A 160 7.67 5.93 -12.24
N THR A 161 6.58 5.66 -11.52
CA THR A 161 5.44 4.87 -11.98
C THR A 161 4.57 5.63 -12.98
N PHE A 162 4.26 6.90 -12.70
CA PHE A 162 3.31 7.67 -13.52
C PHE A 162 3.97 8.71 -14.42
N LEU A 163 5.12 9.26 -14.02
CA LEU A 163 5.79 10.33 -14.78
C LEU A 163 7.03 9.84 -15.54
N GLY A 164 7.56 8.65 -15.20
CA GLY A 164 8.85 8.19 -15.70
C GLY A 164 10.04 9.04 -15.21
N LEU A 165 9.87 9.77 -14.10
CA LEU A 165 10.85 10.74 -13.58
C LEU A 165 11.34 10.36 -12.18
N THR A 166 12.60 10.69 -11.90
CA THR A 166 13.18 10.52 -10.55
C THR A 166 13.07 11.82 -9.76
N LEU A 167 12.07 11.94 -8.90
CA LEU A 167 11.85 13.18 -8.13
C LEU A 167 12.79 13.35 -6.91
N GLY A 168 13.54 12.31 -6.54
CA GLY A 168 14.33 12.29 -5.30
C GLY A 168 15.40 13.39 -5.17
N CYS A 169 16.01 13.84 -6.28
CA CYS A 169 16.98 14.94 -6.21
C CYS A 169 16.35 16.26 -5.75
N ALA A 170 15.10 16.52 -6.17
CA ALA A 170 14.36 17.75 -5.87
C ALA A 170 14.14 17.95 -4.36
N ARG A 171 14.25 16.88 -3.55
CA ARG A 171 14.15 16.93 -2.08
C ARG A 171 15.17 17.89 -1.44
N CYS A 172 16.38 17.97 -1.98
CA CYS A 172 17.47 18.72 -1.35
C CYS A 172 17.90 19.97 -2.14
N HIS A 173 17.75 19.92 -3.47
CA HIS A 173 18.06 21.00 -4.39
C HIS A 173 17.22 20.83 -5.65
N ASP A 174 17.02 21.88 -6.45
CA ASP A 174 16.28 21.77 -7.71
C ASP A 174 16.84 20.62 -8.56
N HIS A 175 15.96 19.85 -9.20
CA HIS A 175 16.36 18.66 -9.91
C HIS A 175 17.43 18.98 -10.97
N LYS A 176 18.45 18.12 -11.07
CA LYS A 176 19.69 18.44 -11.81
C LYS A 176 19.47 18.65 -13.32
N PHE A 177 18.52 17.93 -13.90
CA PHE A 177 18.30 17.88 -15.35
C PHE A 177 16.88 18.29 -15.73
N ASP A 178 15.89 17.68 -15.09
CA ASP A 178 14.48 18.05 -15.27
C ASP A 178 14.10 19.36 -14.57
N PRO A 179 13.16 20.14 -15.12
CA PRO A 179 12.71 21.42 -14.56
C PRO A 179 11.75 21.21 -13.37
N ILE A 180 12.25 20.58 -12.31
CA ILE A 180 11.49 20.26 -11.09
C ILE A 180 12.13 21.01 -9.93
N PRO A 181 11.60 22.19 -9.59
CA PRO A 181 12.05 22.93 -8.43
C PRO A 181 11.86 22.12 -7.15
N THR A 182 12.70 22.38 -6.16
CA THR A 182 12.51 21.86 -4.81
C THR A 182 11.14 22.21 -4.24
N THR A 183 10.57 23.36 -4.61
CA THR A 183 9.20 23.73 -4.20
C THR A 183 8.16 22.74 -4.68
N ASP A 184 8.27 22.21 -5.90
CA ASP A 184 7.25 21.32 -6.45
C ASP A 184 7.30 19.96 -5.74
N TYR A 185 8.51 19.50 -5.39
CA TYR A 185 8.67 18.35 -4.49
C TYR A 185 7.99 18.58 -3.14
N TYR A 186 8.16 19.76 -2.54
CA TYR A 186 7.53 20.06 -1.26
C TYR A 186 6.03 20.36 -1.36
N ALA A 187 5.52 20.77 -2.52
CA ALA A 187 4.08 20.87 -2.77
C ALA A 187 3.44 19.47 -2.75
N LEU A 188 4.08 18.47 -3.40
CA LEU A 188 3.68 17.06 -3.30
C LEU A 188 3.84 16.52 -1.87
N TYR A 189 4.95 16.86 -1.20
CA TYR A 189 5.16 16.48 0.19
C TYR A 189 4.01 16.98 1.07
N GLY A 190 3.55 18.23 0.90
CA GLY A 190 2.43 18.77 1.67
C GLY A 190 1.11 18.02 1.46
N ILE A 191 0.86 17.52 0.24
CA ILE A 191 -0.31 16.65 -0.04
C ILE A 191 -0.21 15.36 0.79
N PHE A 192 0.92 14.67 0.73
CA PHE A 192 1.10 13.39 1.42
C PHE A 192 1.30 13.53 2.94
N ASP A 193 1.85 14.64 3.43
CA ASP A 193 1.90 14.94 4.87
C ASP A 193 0.50 15.26 5.41
N SER A 194 -0.41 15.73 4.55
CA SER A 194 -1.84 15.88 4.83
C SER A 194 -2.64 14.59 4.58
N THR A 195 -2.00 13.43 4.44
CA THR A 195 -2.66 12.14 4.22
C THR A 195 -2.55 11.26 5.46
N LEU A 196 -3.67 10.69 5.90
CA LEU A 196 -3.70 9.68 6.96
C LEU A 196 -3.36 8.31 6.37
N TYR A 197 -2.16 7.83 6.69
CA TYR A 197 -1.70 6.50 6.29
C TYR A 197 -2.11 5.43 7.32
N PRO A 198 -2.52 4.23 6.86
CA PRO A 198 -2.80 3.12 7.76
C PRO A 198 -1.51 2.62 8.42
N HIS A 199 -1.64 2.18 9.67
CA HIS A 199 -0.55 1.63 10.47
C HIS A 199 -0.78 0.13 10.69
N ALA A 200 -0.05 -0.72 9.98
CA ALA A 200 -0.17 -2.18 10.06
C ALA A 200 0.47 -2.80 11.31
N GLY A 201 1.27 -2.05 12.06
CA GLY A 201 2.06 -2.55 13.18
C GLY A 201 3.54 -2.21 13.04
N ALA A 202 4.23 -2.11 14.16
CA ALA A 202 5.68 -1.94 14.25
C ALA A 202 6.18 -2.54 15.58
N GLU A 203 7.47 -2.83 15.69
CA GLU A 203 8.03 -3.48 16.88
C GLU A 203 7.68 -2.74 18.18
N HIS A 204 7.79 -1.41 18.18
CA HIS A 204 7.46 -0.58 19.34
C HIS A 204 5.99 -0.16 19.41
N LYS A 205 5.21 -0.45 18.36
CA LYS A 205 3.78 -0.12 18.24
C LYS A 205 3.04 -1.24 17.49
N PRO A 206 2.90 -2.44 18.07
CA PRO A 206 2.47 -3.65 17.35
C PRO A 206 0.97 -3.70 17.03
N TRP A 207 0.19 -2.70 17.44
CA TRP A 207 -1.24 -2.64 17.17
C TRP A 207 -1.54 -1.89 15.88
N ARG A 208 -2.64 -2.27 15.23
CA ARG A 208 -3.10 -1.74 13.95
C ARG A 208 -4.00 -0.51 14.13
N GLN A 209 -3.86 0.50 13.29
CA GLN A 209 -4.65 1.75 13.33
C GLN A 209 -4.91 2.31 11.94
N ASP A 210 -5.89 3.21 11.85
CA ASP A 210 -6.12 4.09 10.70
C ASP A 210 -6.42 3.35 9.38
N PHE A 211 -7.08 2.19 9.48
CA PHE A 211 -7.61 1.46 8.33
C PHE A 211 -8.93 2.10 7.87
N VAL A 212 -9.20 2.06 6.56
CA VAL A 212 -10.45 2.59 6.00
C VAL A 212 -11.54 1.53 6.06
N TYR A 213 -12.69 1.89 6.62
CA TYR A 213 -13.85 0.99 6.72
C TYR A 213 -14.84 1.21 5.56
N ARG A 214 -15.40 0.12 5.02
CA ARG A 214 -16.39 0.18 3.93
C ARG A 214 -17.65 0.95 4.33
N VAL A 215 -18.07 0.81 5.58
CA VAL A 215 -19.22 1.54 6.15
C VAL A 215 -18.93 3.03 6.38
N GLY A 216 -17.71 3.50 6.12
CA GLY A 216 -17.23 4.83 6.47
C GLY A 216 -16.76 4.93 7.92
N ASN A 217 -15.83 5.84 8.18
CA ASN A 217 -15.23 5.99 9.51
C ASN A 217 -16.24 6.43 10.57
N GLU A 218 -17.15 7.36 10.24
CA GLU A 218 -18.12 7.86 11.23
C GLU A 218 -19.02 6.74 11.78
N GLU A 219 -19.48 5.85 10.90
CA GLU A 219 -20.32 4.73 11.30
C GLU A 219 -19.51 3.63 11.99
N ALA A 220 -18.31 3.34 11.46
CA ALA A 220 -17.38 2.42 12.13
C ALA A 220 -17.03 2.91 13.55
N ASP A 221 -16.83 4.21 13.75
CA ASP A 221 -16.49 4.79 15.04
C ASP A 221 -17.62 4.64 16.04
N LYS A 222 -18.89 4.81 15.61
CA LYS A 222 -20.06 4.54 16.46
C LYS A 222 -20.13 3.07 16.86
N ILE A 223 -20.01 2.16 15.87
CA ILE A 223 -20.08 0.71 16.10
C ILE A 223 -18.96 0.24 17.04
N LEU A 224 -17.76 0.81 16.89
CA LEU A 224 -16.57 0.40 17.62
C LEU A 224 -16.34 1.18 18.92
N ALA A 225 -17.12 2.24 19.20
CA ALA A 225 -16.88 3.18 20.31
C ALA A 225 -16.71 2.48 21.66
N ASP A 226 -17.70 1.69 22.06
CA ASP A 226 -17.71 1.02 23.37
C ASP A 226 -16.54 0.05 23.52
N LYS A 227 -16.27 -0.74 22.47
CA LYS A 227 -15.19 -1.72 22.46
C LYS A 227 -13.81 -1.08 22.40
N ARG A 228 -13.65 0.02 21.66
CA ARG A 228 -12.41 0.82 21.68
C ARG A 228 -12.16 1.44 23.05
N ALA A 229 -13.21 1.95 23.72
CA ALA A 229 -13.10 2.48 25.07
C ALA A 229 -12.68 1.40 26.08
N GLU A 230 -13.29 0.20 26.01
CA GLU A 230 -12.90 -0.97 26.80
C GLU A 230 -11.43 -1.35 26.55
N LEU A 231 -11.02 -1.44 25.29
CA LEU A 231 -9.66 -1.81 24.89
C LEU A 231 -8.62 -0.77 25.33
N GLU A 232 -8.95 0.52 25.29
CA GLU A 232 -8.03 1.59 25.67
C GLU A 232 -7.67 1.57 27.16
N ILE A 233 -8.57 1.10 28.03
CA ILE A 233 -8.26 0.88 29.45
C ILE A 233 -7.11 -0.13 29.58
N TRP A 234 -7.14 -1.21 28.79
CA TRP A 234 -6.09 -2.22 28.79
C TRP A 234 -4.82 -1.76 28.08
N ASN A 235 -4.93 -1.00 26.98
CA ASN A 235 -3.78 -0.38 26.33
C ASN A 235 -3.02 0.53 27.31
N LYS A 236 -3.74 1.32 28.13
CA LYS A 236 -3.13 2.15 29.18
C LYS A 236 -2.38 1.32 30.21
N LYS A 237 -2.97 0.21 30.68
CA LYS A 237 -2.32 -0.72 31.62
C LYS A 237 -1.05 -1.35 31.02
N GLU A 238 -1.12 -1.81 29.77
CA GLU A 238 0.03 -2.38 29.05
C GLU A 238 1.14 -1.33 28.89
N ARG A 239 0.79 -0.09 28.50
CA ARG A 239 1.76 1.02 28.35
C ARG A 239 2.54 1.29 29.64
N VAL A 240 1.86 1.31 30.78
CA VAL A 240 2.53 1.48 32.09
C VAL A 240 3.52 0.34 32.34
N LYS A 241 3.13 -0.91 32.09
CA LYS A 241 4.04 -2.07 32.24
C LYS A 241 5.20 -2.07 31.25
N MET A 242 4.96 -1.60 30.02
CA MET A 242 6.01 -1.43 29.03
C MET A 242 7.00 -0.33 29.41
N GLU A 243 6.54 0.77 30.00
CA GLU A 243 7.42 1.80 30.55
C GLU A 243 8.26 1.28 31.73
N GLU A 244 7.65 0.53 32.66
CA GLU A 244 8.37 -0.16 33.73
C GLU A 244 9.47 -1.08 33.17
N TYR A 245 9.18 -1.86 32.14
CA TYR A 245 10.17 -2.70 31.46
C TYR A 245 11.28 -1.89 30.76
N ARG A 246 10.94 -0.79 30.08
CA ARG A 246 11.93 0.09 29.42
C ARG A 246 12.85 0.78 30.43
N ASP A 247 12.38 1.03 31.64
CA ASP A 247 13.22 1.58 32.71
C ASP A 247 14.37 0.63 33.09
N PHE A 248 14.20 -0.70 32.99
CA PHE A 248 15.31 -1.66 33.15
C PHE A 248 16.37 -1.55 32.05
N GLN A 249 16.01 -1.06 30.86
CA GLN A 249 16.97 -0.85 29.78
C GLN A 249 17.77 0.45 29.95
N ARG A 250 17.23 1.41 30.73
CA ARG A 250 17.79 2.77 30.86
C ARG A 250 18.46 3.03 32.22
N LYS A 251 18.06 2.29 33.26
CA LYS A 251 18.49 2.53 34.64
C LYS A 251 18.95 1.22 35.29
N LYS A 252 19.93 1.32 36.18
CA LYS A 252 20.32 0.21 37.05
C LYS A 252 19.23 0.02 38.11
N ILE A 253 18.56 -1.12 38.09
CA ILE A 253 17.50 -1.43 39.07
C ILE A 253 18.16 -2.09 40.28
N THR A 254 17.96 -1.50 41.46
CA THR A 254 18.58 -1.94 42.74
C THR A 254 17.56 -2.48 43.74
N GLU A 255 16.27 -2.49 43.39
CA GLU A 255 15.21 -2.99 44.25
C GLU A 255 15.18 -4.53 44.27
N PRO A 256 15.19 -5.17 45.46
CA PRO A 256 15.11 -6.63 45.58
C PRO A 256 13.82 -7.18 44.95
N GLY A 257 13.94 -8.21 44.11
CA GLY A 257 12.80 -8.89 43.48
C GLY A 257 12.27 -8.25 42.18
N LYS A 258 12.73 -7.04 41.83
CA LYS A 258 12.46 -6.44 40.51
C LYS A 258 13.51 -6.92 39.51
N THR A 259 13.15 -7.91 38.69
CA THR A 259 14.00 -8.39 37.58
C THR A 259 13.41 -8.00 36.22
N ARG A 260 14.25 -8.01 35.19
CA ARG A 260 13.83 -7.73 33.81
C ARG A 260 12.81 -8.76 33.35
N GLU A 261 13.01 -10.02 33.74
CA GLU A 261 12.14 -11.15 33.42
C GLU A 261 10.76 -10.96 34.07
N ALA A 262 10.70 -10.52 35.33
CA ALA A 262 9.43 -10.26 36.02
C ALA A 262 8.67 -9.08 35.39
N ALA A 263 9.37 -8.01 35.00
CA ALA A 263 8.77 -6.87 34.31
C ALA A 263 8.23 -7.26 32.93
N TRP A 264 8.97 -8.06 32.17
CA TRP A 264 8.50 -8.58 30.88
C TRP A 264 7.31 -9.53 31.04
N ALA A 265 7.34 -10.42 32.05
CA ALA A 265 6.21 -11.29 32.36
C ALA A 265 4.93 -10.50 32.71
N ALA A 266 5.07 -9.36 33.40
CA ALA A 266 3.94 -8.46 33.68
C ALA A 266 3.36 -7.83 32.40
N VAL A 267 4.20 -7.44 31.43
CA VAL A 267 3.74 -6.98 30.12
C VAL A 267 2.96 -8.08 29.41
N LEU A 268 3.50 -9.30 29.36
CA LEU A 268 2.84 -10.45 28.73
C LEU A 268 1.50 -10.76 29.39
N ALA A 269 1.42 -10.72 30.72
CA ALA A 269 0.16 -10.91 31.44
C ALA A 269 -0.89 -9.84 31.10
N MET A 270 -0.49 -8.57 30.91
CA MET A 270 -1.42 -7.53 30.45
C MET A 270 -1.91 -7.80 29.02
N ARG A 271 -1.02 -8.24 28.12
CA ARG A 271 -1.40 -8.63 26.75
C ARG A 271 -2.36 -9.81 26.72
N GLU A 272 -2.11 -10.80 27.55
CA GLU A 272 -2.96 -11.98 27.71
C GLU A 272 -4.36 -11.60 28.18
N ALA A 273 -4.45 -10.76 29.22
CA ALA A 273 -5.73 -10.28 29.75
C ALA A 273 -6.47 -9.36 28.76
N ARG A 274 -5.73 -8.63 27.91
CA ARG A 274 -6.28 -7.79 26.84
C ARG A 274 -6.82 -8.62 25.65
N ARG A 275 -6.26 -9.80 25.38
CA ARG A 275 -6.53 -10.57 24.16
C ARG A 275 -8.02 -10.88 23.92
N PRO A 276 -8.81 -11.37 24.91
CA PRO A 276 -10.22 -11.68 24.68
C PRO A 276 -11.05 -10.47 24.25
N ILE A 277 -10.70 -9.27 24.72
CA ILE A 277 -11.39 -8.02 24.37
C ILE A 277 -11.07 -7.65 22.92
N ALA A 278 -9.79 -7.75 22.55
CA ALA A 278 -9.34 -7.52 21.18
C ALA A 278 -9.98 -8.52 20.18
N GLU A 279 -10.12 -9.79 20.58
CA GLU A 279 -10.79 -10.82 19.79
C GLU A 279 -12.31 -10.63 19.72
N SER A 280 -12.92 -9.95 20.69
CA SER A 280 -14.35 -9.61 20.70
C SER A 280 -14.72 -8.37 19.87
N MET A 281 -13.75 -7.73 19.22
CA MET A 281 -13.99 -6.57 18.38
C MET A 281 -14.92 -6.93 17.20
N PRO A 282 -15.98 -6.15 16.94
CA PRO A 282 -16.80 -6.35 15.76
C PRO A 282 -15.96 -6.38 14.48
N GLU A 283 -16.20 -7.38 13.64
CA GLU A 283 -15.55 -7.47 12.33
C GLU A 283 -16.25 -6.53 11.36
N LEU A 284 -15.57 -5.44 11.01
CA LEU A 284 -16.01 -4.50 9.98
C LEU A 284 -15.11 -4.64 8.76
N GLU A 285 -15.73 -4.70 7.59
CA GLU A 285 -14.99 -4.73 6.35
C GLU A 285 -14.13 -3.46 6.21
N ARG A 286 -12.83 -3.66 6.01
CA ARG A 286 -11.83 -2.59 5.87
C ARG A 286 -10.82 -2.87 4.77
N CYS A 287 -10.04 -1.87 4.38
CA CYS A 287 -8.96 -1.99 3.41
C CYS A 287 -7.70 -1.29 3.92
N TYR A 288 -6.55 -1.69 3.37
CA TYR A 288 -5.29 -1.00 3.55
C TYR A 288 -5.20 0.12 2.50
N GLY A 289 -5.93 1.21 2.75
CA GLY A 289 -5.98 2.42 1.91
C GLY A 289 -5.68 3.66 2.74
N VAL A 290 -5.57 4.82 2.11
CA VAL A 290 -5.34 6.12 2.78
C VAL A 290 -6.62 6.97 2.81
N GLN A 291 -6.56 8.06 3.56
CA GLN A 291 -7.62 9.07 3.66
C GLN A 291 -6.98 10.47 3.71
N ASP A 292 -7.63 11.46 3.13
CA ASP A 292 -7.25 12.87 3.34
C ASP A 292 -7.41 13.22 4.83
N ASP A 293 -6.38 13.85 5.39
CA ASP A 293 -6.33 14.37 6.76
C ASP A 293 -6.35 15.90 6.71
N VAL A 294 -5.99 16.57 7.80
CA VAL A 294 -5.97 18.03 7.89
C VAL A 294 -4.98 18.64 6.88
N PRO A 295 -5.50 19.38 5.88
CA PRO A 295 -4.67 20.08 4.91
C PRO A 295 -3.71 21.07 5.54
N HIS A 296 -2.44 21.03 5.17
CA HIS A 296 -1.48 22.05 5.58
C HIS A 296 -0.33 22.24 4.59
N ASP A 297 0.24 23.44 4.65
CA ASP A 297 1.44 23.82 3.92
C ASP A 297 2.69 23.36 4.66
N VAL A 298 3.76 23.06 3.92
CA VAL A 298 5.00 22.53 4.47
C VAL A 298 6.18 23.44 4.13
N HIS A 299 7.14 23.53 5.04
CA HIS A 299 8.39 24.21 4.72
C HIS A 299 9.33 23.27 3.96
N VAL A 300 10.08 23.82 3.01
CA VAL A 300 11.22 23.12 2.39
C VAL A 300 12.17 22.66 3.50
N GLN A 301 12.42 21.35 3.58
CA GLN A 301 13.36 20.79 4.54
C GLN A 301 14.78 20.88 3.98
N ARG A 302 15.67 21.58 4.69
CA ARG A 302 17.06 21.74 4.23
C ARG A 302 17.79 20.39 4.29
N GLY A 303 18.36 19.99 3.16
CA GLY A 303 18.97 18.66 3.02
C GLY A 303 18.00 17.50 3.24
N GLY A 304 16.68 17.75 3.15
CA GLY A 304 15.65 16.74 3.36
C GLY A 304 15.43 16.33 4.82
N ASP A 305 15.94 17.07 5.81
CA ASP A 305 15.79 16.75 7.24
C ASP A 305 14.69 17.59 7.90
N PRO A 306 13.57 16.97 8.34
CA PRO A 306 12.46 17.69 9.00
C PRO A 306 12.84 18.29 10.37
N ASN A 307 13.93 17.82 10.99
CA ASN A 307 14.34 18.25 12.34
C ASN A 307 15.27 19.47 12.35
N GLN A 308 15.70 19.95 11.19
CA GLN A 308 16.56 21.14 11.13
C GLN A 308 15.79 22.40 11.57
N ARG A 309 16.40 23.15 12.50
CA ARG A 309 15.84 24.39 13.05
C ARG A 309 15.69 25.50 12.00
N SER A 310 16.50 25.49 10.94
CA SER A 310 16.40 26.43 9.82
C SER A 310 15.54 25.85 8.71
N ARG A 311 14.23 26.10 8.78
CA ARG A 311 13.28 25.73 7.72
C ARG A 311 13.48 26.62 6.49
N GLY A 312 13.33 26.06 5.29
CA GLY A 312 13.32 26.81 4.04
C GLY A 312 12.01 27.58 3.86
N GLN A 313 11.73 28.05 2.65
CA GLN A 313 10.47 28.74 2.35
C GLN A 313 9.25 27.85 2.64
N LEU A 314 8.14 28.48 3.05
CA LEU A 314 6.85 27.82 3.15
C LEU A 314 6.30 27.58 1.73
N VAL A 315 5.87 26.36 1.46
CA VAL A 315 5.35 25.92 0.18
C VAL A 315 3.90 25.52 0.36
N ARG A 316 3.03 26.10 -0.47
CA ARG A 316 1.62 25.74 -0.50
C ARG A 316 1.49 24.30 -1.00
N ARG A 317 0.67 23.48 -0.33
CA ARG A 317 0.35 22.16 -0.87
C ARG A 317 -0.28 22.30 -2.27
N GLY A 318 0.10 21.39 -3.17
CA GLY A 318 -0.43 21.34 -4.55
C GLY A 318 -1.92 21.06 -4.61
#